data_AF-A0A353C9K0-F1
#
_entry.id   AF-A0A353C9K0-F1
#
_cell.length_a   1.000
_cell.length_b   1.000
_cell.length_c   1.000
_cell.angle_alpha   90.00
_cell.angle_beta   90.00
_cell.angle_gamma   90.00
#
_symmetry.space_group_name_H-M   'P 1'
#
loop_
_entity.id
_entity.type
_entity.pdbx_description
1 polymer ?
#
loop_
_entity_poly.entity_id
_entity_poly.type
_entity_poly.pdbx_seq_one_letter_code
_entity_poly.pdbx_strand_id
1 'polypeptide(L)'
;MSRYPEKMVEIISDLQRTGQVQDANTSGSAVSFVCGSGVTFELEIDQQSKRILDARFSTNGCGFMTAAAELAADRLKNALLSRLGGIDDDFVSGIFRNAIGTEPSDRRQCLAAVNYAIRKALTKYRNSLISEFSGESALLCTCFGLSEEAIVKLVQELEMNDLETLLTVSNAGNGCGSCRLLLQEIIDNRSVI
;
A
#
# COMPACT_ATOMS: atom_id res chain seq x y z
N MET A 1 -2.59 -32.08 -18.43
CA MET A 1 -2.51 -30.61 -18.54
C MET A 1 -2.62 -30.03 -17.13
N SER A 2 -1.62 -29.28 -16.68
CA SER A 2 -1.68 -28.58 -15.39
C SER A 2 -2.92 -27.68 -15.36
N ARG A 3 -3.63 -27.62 -14.22
CA ARG A 3 -4.77 -26.69 -14.02
C ARG A 3 -4.31 -25.22 -13.92
N TYR A 4 -3.00 -24.98 -13.88
CA TYR A 4 -2.38 -23.67 -13.74
C TYR A 4 -1.36 -23.41 -14.87
N PRO A 5 -1.16 -22.14 -15.26
CA PRO A 5 -0.05 -21.74 -16.14
C PRO A 5 1.30 -22.22 -15.59
N GLU A 6 2.24 -22.56 -16.48
CA GLU A 6 3.56 -23.10 -16.07
C GLU A 6 4.30 -22.16 -15.10
N LYS A 7 4.38 -20.88 -15.44
CA LYS A 7 4.96 -19.84 -14.57
C LYS A 7 4.33 -19.77 -13.18
N MET A 8 3.02 -20.03 -13.09
CA MET A 8 2.33 -20.07 -11.80
C MET A 8 2.75 -21.28 -10.98
N VAL A 9 2.92 -22.43 -11.63
CA VAL A 9 3.40 -23.65 -10.96
C VAL A 9 4.80 -23.42 -10.41
N GLU A 10 5.68 -22.77 -11.16
CA GLU A 10 7.02 -22.38 -10.69
C GLU A 10 6.97 -21.51 -9.43
N ILE A 11 6.17 -20.43 -9.46
CA ILE A 11 5.99 -19.53 -8.30
C ILE A 11 5.47 -20.29 -7.07
N ILE A 12 4.44 -21.12 -7.24
CA ILE A 12 3.81 -21.84 -6.12
C ILE A 12 4.73 -22.93 -5.55
N SER A 13 5.63 -23.47 -6.36
CA SER A 13 6.57 -24.51 -5.92
C SER A 13 7.67 -23.98 -5.01
N ASP A 14 7.93 -22.67 -5.03
CA ASP A 14 8.99 -22.03 -4.24
C ASP A 14 8.52 -20.69 -3.64
N LEU A 15 7.58 -20.77 -2.69
CA LEU A 15 7.02 -19.59 -2.02
C LEU A 15 7.97 -19.04 -0.95
N GLN A 16 8.43 -17.79 -1.13
CA GLN A 16 9.39 -17.14 -0.24
C GLN A 16 8.74 -16.20 0.77
N ARG A 17 7.49 -15.78 0.53
CA ARG A 17 6.79 -14.75 1.34
C ARG A 17 5.65 -15.30 2.18
N THR A 18 5.54 -16.62 2.33
CA THR A 18 4.54 -17.22 3.23
C THR A 18 4.93 -17.04 4.70
N GLY A 19 3.91 -17.05 5.57
CA GLY A 19 4.08 -17.02 7.02
C GLY A 19 3.77 -15.66 7.64
N GLN A 20 4.35 -15.43 8.80
CA GLN A 20 4.14 -14.23 9.62
C GLN A 20 5.39 -13.35 9.63
N VAL A 21 5.21 -12.04 9.76
CA VAL A 21 6.32 -11.11 9.98
C VAL A 21 6.54 -10.99 11.49
N GLN A 22 7.79 -11.14 11.94
CA GLN A 22 8.12 -11.18 13.37
C GLN A 22 7.71 -9.89 14.09
N ASP A 23 8.04 -8.73 13.51
CA ASP A 23 7.77 -7.41 14.07
C ASP A 23 6.69 -6.67 13.26
N ALA A 24 5.66 -7.41 12.83
CA ALA A 24 4.55 -6.86 12.07
C ALA A 24 3.87 -5.72 12.85
N ASN A 25 3.90 -4.50 12.31
CA ASN A 25 3.21 -3.36 12.90
C ASN A 25 1.87 -3.03 12.20
N THR A 26 1.53 -3.77 11.14
CA THR A 26 0.20 -3.74 10.56
C THR A 26 -0.19 -5.05 9.89
N SER A 27 -1.50 -5.26 9.78
CA SER A 27 -2.06 -6.43 9.13
C SER A 27 -3.43 -6.15 8.50
N GLY A 28 -3.79 -6.93 7.48
CA GLY A 28 -5.07 -6.79 6.79
C GLY A 28 -5.52 -8.11 6.19
N SER A 29 -6.81 -8.42 6.33
CA SER A 29 -7.40 -9.67 5.84
C SER A 29 -8.61 -9.42 4.95
N ALA A 30 -8.73 -10.27 3.93
CA ALA A 30 -9.84 -10.28 3.00
C ALA A 30 -10.30 -11.71 2.73
N VAL A 31 -11.58 -11.85 2.39
CA VAL A 31 -12.19 -13.12 2.02
C VAL A 31 -12.95 -12.92 0.71
N SER A 32 -12.82 -13.87 -0.21
CA SER A 32 -13.65 -13.96 -1.40
C SER A 32 -14.99 -14.58 -1.03
N PHE A 33 -16.07 -13.81 -1.15
CA PHE A 33 -17.43 -14.32 -0.92
C PHE A 33 -17.89 -15.36 -1.94
N VAL A 34 -17.19 -15.48 -3.07
CA VAL A 34 -17.53 -16.46 -4.13
C VAL A 34 -17.17 -17.88 -3.71
N CYS A 35 -16.02 -18.07 -3.06
CA CYS A 35 -15.50 -19.40 -2.74
C CYS A 35 -15.12 -19.59 -1.26
N GLY A 36 -15.28 -18.56 -0.42
CA GLY A 36 -14.95 -18.59 1.02
C GLY A 36 -13.45 -18.54 1.34
N SER A 37 -12.57 -18.50 0.32
CA SER A 37 -11.12 -18.41 0.52
C SER A 37 -10.69 -17.02 0.97
N GLY A 38 -9.72 -16.95 1.86
CA GLY A 38 -9.18 -15.71 2.39
C GLY A 38 -7.66 -15.63 2.35
N VAL A 39 -7.19 -14.40 2.54
CA VAL A 39 -5.77 -14.05 2.60
C VAL A 39 -5.57 -12.96 3.65
N THR A 40 -4.48 -13.08 4.39
CA THR A 40 -4.00 -12.09 5.35
C THR A 40 -2.61 -11.65 4.95
N PHE A 41 -2.39 -10.34 4.93
CA PHE A 41 -1.09 -9.71 4.79
C PHE A 41 -0.63 -9.14 6.13
N GLU A 42 0.64 -9.36 6.44
CA GLU A 42 1.34 -8.75 7.56
C GLU A 42 2.53 -7.96 7.00
N LEU A 43 2.66 -6.70 7.44
CA LEU A 43 3.71 -5.80 6.99
C LEU A 43 4.44 -5.25 8.21
N GLU A 44 5.76 -5.13 8.06
CA GLU A 44 6.61 -4.34 8.94
C GLU A 44 6.99 -3.07 8.17
N ILE A 45 6.55 -1.92 8.66
CA ILE A 45 6.80 -0.63 8.03
C ILE A 45 7.67 0.23 8.96
N ASP A 46 8.86 0.61 8.50
CA ASP A 46 9.70 1.52 9.24
C ASP A 46 9.03 2.89 9.35
N GLN A 47 8.85 3.38 10.59
CA GLN A 47 8.13 4.63 10.84
C GLN A 47 8.89 5.86 10.34
N GLN A 48 10.23 5.81 10.26
CA GLN A 48 11.05 6.96 9.85
C GLN A 48 11.15 7.07 8.32
N SER A 49 11.66 6.04 7.68
CA SER A 49 11.87 6.00 6.23
C SER A 49 10.59 5.70 5.44
N LYS A 50 9.53 5.24 6.11
CA LYS A 50 8.29 4.76 5.47
C LYS A 50 8.56 3.69 4.42
N ARG A 51 9.54 2.81 4.70
CA ARG A 51 9.85 1.61 3.91
C ARG A 51 9.15 0.40 4.50
N ILE A 52 8.59 -0.45 3.64
CA ILE A 52 8.11 -1.78 4.03
C ILE A 52 9.35 -2.69 4.15
N LEU A 53 9.76 -3.04 5.37
CA LEU A 53 10.94 -3.85 5.65
C LEU A 53 10.70 -5.33 5.29
N ASP A 54 9.55 -5.86 5.68
CA ASP A 54 9.11 -7.19 5.26
C ASP A 54 7.60 -7.19 4.97
N ALA A 55 7.20 -8.06 4.06
CA ALA A 55 5.82 -8.28 3.68
C ALA A 55 5.60 -9.78 3.51
N ARG A 56 4.69 -10.34 4.30
CA ARG A 56 4.34 -11.77 4.24
C ARG A 56 2.84 -11.96 4.20
N PHE A 57 2.46 -13.15 3.75
CA PHE A 57 1.05 -13.53 3.66
C PHE A 57 0.79 -14.94 4.19
N SER A 58 -0.46 -15.13 4.58
CA SER A 58 -1.06 -16.45 4.82
C SER A 58 -2.39 -16.55 4.07
N THR A 59 -2.66 -17.69 3.45
CA THR A 59 -3.88 -17.89 2.65
C THR A 59 -4.32 -19.35 2.68
N ASN A 60 -5.63 -19.57 2.59
CA ASN A 60 -6.24 -20.88 2.31
C ASN A 60 -6.86 -20.91 0.89
N GLY A 61 -6.46 -19.99 0.03
CA GLY A 61 -6.97 -19.85 -1.33
C GLY A 61 -6.37 -20.82 -2.32
N CYS A 62 -6.92 -20.80 -3.54
CA CYS A 62 -6.39 -21.58 -4.65
C CYS A 62 -5.03 -21.05 -5.12
N GLY A 63 -4.41 -21.76 -6.08
CA GLY A 63 -3.11 -21.38 -6.64
C GLY A 63 -3.07 -19.97 -7.20
N PHE A 64 -4.18 -19.47 -7.78
CA PHE A 64 -4.27 -18.08 -8.25
C PHE A 64 -4.13 -17.06 -7.12
N MET A 65 -4.79 -17.30 -5.98
CA MET A 65 -4.68 -16.41 -4.81
C MET A 65 -3.27 -16.49 -4.22
N THR A 66 -2.70 -17.68 -4.15
CA THR A 66 -1.35 -17.92 -3.61
C THR A 66 -0.27 -17.25 -4.44
N ALA A 67 -0.29 -17.44 -5.76
CA ALA A 67 0.67 -16.82 -6.68
C ALA A 67 0.53 -15.29 -6.71
N ALA A 68 -0.70 -14.78 -6.71
CA ALA A 68 -0.94 -13.33 -6.63
C ALA A 68 -0.41 -12.73 -5.32
N ALA A 69 -0.60 -13.43 -4.20
CA ALA A 69 -0.12 -12.98 -2.90
C ALA A 69 1.42 -13.00 -2.81
N GLU A 70 2.08 -14.03 -3.34
CA GLU A 70 3.55 -14.12 -3.41
C GLU A 70 4.13 -12.95 -4.22
N LEU A 71 3.62 -12.74 -5.43
CA LEU A 71 4.10 -11.65 -6.31
C LEU A 71 3.86 -10.27 -5.68
N ALA A 72 2.70 -10.07 -5.05
CA ALA A 72 2.40 -8.80 -4.38
C ALA A 72 3.28 -8.57 -3.15
N ALA A 73 3.50 -9.60 -2.32
CA ALA A 73 4.38 -9.52 -1.16
C ALA A 73 5.82 -9.21 -1.57
N ASP A 74 6.33 -9.84 -2.64
CA ASP A 74 7.66 -9.55 -3.14
C ASP A 74 7.80 -8.12 -3.67
N ARG A 75 6.78 -7.61 -4.38
CA ARG A 75 6.74 -6.21 -4.85
C ARG A 75 6.66 -5.19 -3.72
N LEU A 76 6.04 -5.54 -2.60
CA LEU A 76 5.90 -4.69 -1.42
C LEU A 76 7.18 -4.67 -0.59
N LYS A 77 7.89 -5.80 -0.47
CA LYS A 77 9.13 -5.86 0.31
C LYS A 77 10.15 -4.83 -0.19
N ASN A 78 10.77 -4.13 0.75
CA ASN A 78 11.69 -3.01 0.52
C ASN A 78 11.09 -1.82 -0.25
N ALA A 79 9.80 -1.78 -0.54
CA ALA A 79 9.20 -0.63 -1.22
C ALA A 79 9.05 0.55 -0.25
N LEU A 80 9.34 1.75 -0.73
CA LEU A 80 8.96 2.99 -0.06
C LEU A 80 7.48 3.26 -0.31
N LEU A 81 6.72 3.66 0.71
CA LEU A 81 5.30 3.97 0.56
C LEU A 81 5.05 5.05 -0.51
N SER A 82 5.95 6.02 -0.66
CA SER A 82 5.87 7.06 -1.70
C SER A 82 6.04 6.51 -3.12
N ARG A 83 6.76 5.40 -3.29
CA ARG A 83 7.02 4.78 -4.59
C ARG A 83 5.94 3.81 -5.02
N LEU A 84 5.01 3.47 -4.13
CA LEU A 84 3.86 2.65 -4.49
C LEU A 84 2.83 3.47 -5.26
N GLY A 85 2.76 4.79 -5.02
CA GLY A 85 1.76 5.65 -5.67
C GLY A 85 0.32 5.27 -5.28
N GLY A 86 0.16 4.65 -4.11
CA GLY A 86 -1.08 4.04 -3.67
C GLY A 86 -1.16 2.57 -4.07
N ILE A 87 -2.30 1.97 -3.78
CA ILE A 87 -2.64 0.61 -4.19
C ILE A 87 -3.97 0.76 -4.89
N ASP A 88 -3.97 0.98 -6.21
CA ASP A 88 -5.20 1.10 -7.00
C ASP A 88 -5.87 -0.27 -7.19
N ASP A 89 -7.01 -0.32 -7.89
CA ASP A 89 -7.76 -1.58 -8.05
C ASP A 89 -7.01 -2.59 -8.93
N ASP A 90 -6.09 -2.11 -9.79
CA ASP A 90 -5.32 -2.92 -10.71
C ASP A 90 -3.94 -3.34 -10.16
N PHE A 91 -3.47 -2.79 -9.03
CA PHE A 91 -2.13 -3.03 -8.50
C PHE A 91 -1.69 -4.51 -8.52
N VAL A 92 -2.48 -5.39 -7.92
CA VAL A 92 -2.19 -6.84 -7.88
C VAL A 92 -2.39 -7.47 -9.27
N SER A 93 -3.43 -7.07 -9.99
CA SER A 93 -3.75 -7.61 -11.31
C SER A 93 -2.68 -7.26 -12.36
N GLY A 94 -2.14 -6.04 -12.34
CA GLY A 94 -1.01 -5.60 -13.16
C GLY A 94 0.26 -6.39 -12.86
N ILE A 95 0.61 -6.58 -11.58
CA ILE A 95 1.76 -7.42 -11.18
C ILE A 95 1.59 -8.85 -11.71
N PHE A 96 0.40 -9.41 -11.50
CA PHE A 96 0.09 -10.77 -11.91
C PHE A 96 0.17 -10.95 -13.44
N ARG A 97 -0.41 -10.03 -14.22
CA ARG A 97 -0.33 -10.06 -15.69
C ARG A 97 1.11 -9.88 -16.19
N ASN A 98 1.90 -9.01 -15.55
CA ASN A 98 3.30 -8.83 -15.93
C ASN A 98 4.14 -10.09 -15.72
N ALA A 99 3.89 -10.82 -14.63
CA ALA A 99 4.63 -12.05 -14.33
C ALA A 99 4.12 -13.24 -15.18
N ILE A 100 2.80 -13.46 -15.20
CA ILE A 100 2.16 -14.70 -15.68
C ILE A 100 1.58 -14.55 -17.09
N GLY A 101 1.26 -13.33 -17.51
CA GLY A 101 0.73 -12.99 -18.84
C GLY A 101 -0.78 -12.81 -18.84
N THR A 102 -1.53 -13.86 -18.53
CA THR A 102 -3.00 -13.84 -18.60
C THR A 102 -3.64 -13.95 -17.21
N GLU A 103 -4.67 -13.13 -17.00
CA GLU A 103 -5.52 -13.16 -15.81
C GLU A 103 -6.88 -13.74 -16.22
N PRO A 104 -7.18 -15.01 -15.86
CA PRO A 104 -8.48 -15.59 -16.17
C PRO A 104 -9.61 -14.80 -15.50
N SER A 105 -10.66 -14.50 -16.27
CA SER A 105 -11.75 -13.63 -15.82
C SER A 105 -12.52 -14.20 -14.62
N ASP A 106 -12.55 -15.54 -14.47
CA ASP A 106 -13.12 -16.32 -13.38
C ASP A 106 -12.23 -16.38 -12.13
N ARG A 107 -11.06 -15.72 -12.14
CA ARG A 107 -10.11 -15.66 -11.02
C ARG A 107 -9.85 -14.24 -10.51
N ARG A 108 -10.45 -13.22 -11.13
CA ARG A 108 -10.31 -11.81 -10.71
C ARG A 108 -10.64 -11.59 -9.24
N GLN A 109 -11.63 -12.30 -8.69
CA GLN A 109 -11.99 -12.21 -7.28
C GLN A 109 -10.87 -12.66 -6.33
N CYS A 110 -9.99 -13.57 -6.76
CA CYS A 110 -8.86 -14.00 -5.95
C CYS A 110 -7.84 -12.86 -5.82
N LEU A 111 -7.53 -12.20 -6.94
CA LEU A 111 -6.58 -11.08 -6.98
C LEU A 111 -7.15 -9.83 -6.30
N ALA A 112 -8.45 -9.56 -6.48
CA ALA A 112 -9.14 -8.49 -5.77
C ALA A 112 -9.11 -8.68 -4.25
N ALA A 113 -9.25 -9.92 -3.75
CA ALA A 113 -9.13 -10.21 -2.32
C ALA A 113 -7.71 -9.92 -1.80
N VAL A 114 -6.66 -10.34 -2.53
CA VAL A 114 -5.26 -10.00 -2.21
C VAL A 114 -5.07 -8.48 -2.16
N ASN A 115 -5.56 -7.77 -3.17
CA ASN A 115 -5.45 -6.31 -3.25
C ASN A 115 -6.15 -5.63 -2.06
N TYR A 116 -7.35 -6.10 -1.70
CA TYR A 116 -8.10 -5.57 -0.58
C TYR A 116 -7.44 -5.85 0.78
N ALA A 117 -6.81 -7.01 0.96
CA ALA A 117 -6.05 -7.33 2.16
C ALA A 117 -4.87 -6.36 2.36
N ILE A 118 -4.12 -6.08 1.29
CA ILE A 118 -3.01 -5.10 1.29
C ILE A 118 -3.52 -3.70 1.65
N ARG A 119 -4.61 -3.24 1.00
CA ARG A 119 -5.23 -1.95 1.32
C ARG A 119 -5.66 -1.85 2.78
N LYS A 120 -6.23 -2.91 3.34
CA LYS A 120 -6.59 -2.97 4.77
C LYS A 120 -5.38 -2.85 5.66
N ALA A 121 -4.28 -3.55 5.35
CA ALA A 121 -3.03 -3.45 6.11
C ALA A 121 -2.49 -2.02 6.08
N LEU A 122 -2.41 -1.38 4.91
CA LEU A 122 -1.94 0.01 4.82
C LEU A 122 -2.90 1.00 5.50
N THR A 123 -4.22 0.73 5.48
CA THR A 123 -5.21 1.56 6.21
C THR A 123 -5.04 1.43 7.71
N LYS A 124 -4.86 0.22 8.23
CA LYS A 124 -4.61 -0.02 9.65
C LYS A 124 -3.33 0.69 10.11
N TYR A 125 -2.26 0.66 9.32
CA TYR A 125 -1.03 1.42 9.59
C TYR A 125 -1.27 2.93 9.66
N ARG A 126 -2.01 3.50 8.69
CA ARG A 126 -2.37 4.93 8.73
C ARG A 126 -3.18 5.27 9.97
N ASN A 127 -4.12 4.40 10.35
CA ASN A 127 -4.95 4.59 11.54
C ASN A 127 -4.14 4.52 12.84
N SER A 128 -3.08 3.70 12.91
CA SER A 128 -2.19 3.70 14.09
C SER A 128 -1.45 5.01 14.20
N LEU A 129 -0.92 5.55 13.08
CA LEU A 129 -0.27 6.87 13.05
C LEU A 129 -1.21 7.99 13.48
N ILE A 130 -2.48 7.97 13.04
CA ILE A 130 -3.50 8.93 13.49
C ILE A 130 -3.72 8.82 15.00
N SER A 131 -3.74 7.60 15.54
CA SER A 131 -4.00 7.35 16.96
C SER A 131 -2.82 7.74 17.86
N GLU A 132 -1.60 7.64 17.36
CA GLU A 132 -0.36 8.04 18.04
C GLU A 132 -0.08 9.54 17.94
N PHE A 133 -0.72 10.24 17.01
CA PHE A 133 -0.49 11.65 16.78
C PHE A 133 -1.06 12.51 17.92
N SER A 134 -0.20 13.36 18.50
CA SER A 134 -0.53 14.23 19.63
C SER A 134 -0.27 15.72 19.35
N GLY A 135 -0.21 16.12 18.08
CA GLY A 135 0.02 17.51 17.69
C GLY A 135 -1.22 18.40 17.87
N GLU A 136 -1.01 19.71 17.89
CA GLU A 136 -2.07 20.70 18.11
C GLU A 136 -2.92 20.96 16.87
N SER A 137 -2.32 20.82 15.67
CA SER A 137 -3.01 20.99 14.37
C SER A 137 -3.45 19.66 13.77
N ALA A 138 -4.37 19.68 12.81
CA ALA A 138 -4.84 18.47 12.13
C ALA A 138 -3.71 17.69 11.43
N LEU A 139 -3.79 16.36 11.44
CA LEU A 139 -2.89 15.48 10.67
C LEU A 139 -3.36 15.41 9.22
N LEU A 140 -2.70 16.13 8.31
CA LEU A 140 -3.10 16.17 6.88
C LEU A 140 -2.64 14.93 6.11
N CYS A 141 -1.35 14.59 6.20
CA CYS A 141 -0.82 13.41 5.50
C CYS A 141 -0.66 12.23 6.46
N THR A 142 -1.65 11.35 6.49
CA THR A 142 -1.66 10.17 7.38
C THR A 142 -0.70 9.06 6.96
N CYS A 143 -0.16 9.09 5.73
CA CYS A 143 0.86 8.14 5.29
C CYS A 143 2.25 8.48 5.84
N PHE A 144 2.56 9.78 5.89
CA PHE A 144 3.88 10.31 6.26
C PHE A 144 3.89 10.97 7.63
N GLY A 145 2.72 11.14 8.27
CA GLY A 145 2.59 11.73 9.60
C GLY A 145 2.77 13.25 9.61
N LEU A 146 2.38 13.95 8.53
CA LEU A 146 2.59 15.40 8.41
C LEU A 146 1.34 16.17 8.80
N SER A 147 1.51 17.05 9.79
CA SER A 147 0.46 17.95 10.27
C SER A 147 0.27 19.15 9.35
N GLU A 148 -0.86 19.83 9.51
CA GLU A 148 -1.17 21.08 8.82
C GLU A 148 -0.11 22.15 9.11
N GLU A 149 0.24 22.35 10.37
CA GLU A 149 1.28 23.30 10.77
C GLU A 149 2.62 23.00 10.07
N ALA A 150 3.02 21.73 10.01
CA ALA A 150 4.27 21.33 9.36
C ALA A 150 4.25 21.61 7.86
N ILE A 151 3.10 21.40 7.19
CA ILE A 151 2.93 21.69 5.77
C ILE A 151 2.93 23.19 5.50
N VAL A 152 2.15 23.97 6.26
CA VAL A 152 2.06 25.43 6.12
C VAL A 152 3.43 26.07 6.32
N LYS A 153 4.14 25.67 7.38
CA LYS A 153 5.49 26.15 7.66
C LYS A 153 6.44 25.86 6.51
N LEU A 154 6.41 24.64 5.96
CA LEU A 154 7.25 24.26 4.83
C LEU A 154 6.94 25.09 3.56
N VAL A 155 5.66 25.34 3.28
CA VAL A 155 5.22 26.16 2.14
C VAL A 155 5.69 27.61 2.29
N GLN A 156 5.58 28.18 3.49
CA GLN A 156 6.01 29.55 3.78
C GLN A 156 7.54 29.70 3.74
N GLU A 157 8.30 28.81 4.39
CA GLU A 157 9.76 28.89 4.48
C GLU A 157 10.45 28.74 3.12
N LEU A 158 9.86 27.96 2.21
CA LEU A 158 10.41 27.69 0.88
C LEU A 158 9.70 28.46 -0.24
N GLU A 159 8.79 29.39 0.12
CA GLU A 159 7.99 30.19 -0.81
C GLU A 159 7.37 29.36 -1.95
N MET A 160 6.85 28.17 -1.60
CA MET A 160 6.38 27.20 -2.58
C MET A 160 5.08 27.66 -3.25
N ASN A 161 5.05 27.52 -4.58
CA ASN A 161 3.90 27.92 -5.40
C ASN A 161 3.32 26.76 -6.21
N ASP A 162 3.87 25.57 -6.05
CA ASP A 162 3.52 24.39 -6.85
C ASP A 162 3.46 23.13 -5.98
N LEU A 163 2.46 22.30 -6.28
CA LEU A 163 2.20 21.06 -5.55
C LEU A 163 3.33 20.03 -5.73
N GLU A 164 3.91 19.95 -6.93
CA GLU A 164 4.92 18.93 -7.22
C GLU A 164 6.21 19.11 -6.40
N THR A 165 6.63 20.36 -6.16
CA THR A 165 7.74 20.66 -5.25
C THR A 165 7.41 20.26 -3.82
N LEU A 166 6.19 20.57 -3.33
CA LEU A 166 5.76 20.16 -1.98
C LEU A 166 5.79 18.65 -1.81
N LEU A 167 5.26 17.90 -2.79
CA LEU A 167 5.28 16.44 -2.81
C LEU A 167 6.70 15.88 -2.81
N THR A 168 7.59 16.49 -3.58
CA THR A 168 8.99 16.05 -3.70
C THR A 168 9.76 16.24 -2.40
N VAL A 169 9.60 17.39 -1.75
CA VAL A 169 10.34 17.73 -0.52
C VAL A 169 9.78 17.01 0.70
N SER A 170 8.46 16.91 0.82
CA SER A 170 7.80 16.39 2.03
C SER A 170 7.36 14.93 1.94
N ASN A 171 7.28 14.35 0.74
CA ASN A 171 6.55 13.11 0.45
C ASN A 171 5.03 13.16 0.74
N ALA A 172 4.48 14.28 1.23
CA ALA A 172 3.05 14.45 1.38
C ALA A 172 2.36 14.21 0.03
N GLY A 173 1.27 13.45 0.01
CA GLY A 173 0.55 13.16 -1.24
C GLY A 173 1.17 12.04 -2.11
N ASN A 174 2.42 11.62 -1.91
CA ASN A 174 3.04 10.53 -2.69
C ASN A 174 2.67 9.12 -2.20
N GLY A 175 2.10 9.00 -0.99
CA GLY A 175 1.63 7.73 -0.43
C GLY A 175 0.34 7.27 -1.08
N CYS A 176 -0.81 7.48 -0.42
CA CYS A 176 -2.12 7.12 -0.97
C CYS A 176 -2.79 8.22 -1.80
N GLY A 177 -2.19 9.41 -1.92
CA GLY A 177 -2.73 10.54 -2.69
C GLY A 177 -3.93 11.28 -2.06
N SER A 178 -4.55 10.77 -0.99
CA SER A 178 -5.81 11.31 -0.46
C SER A 178 -5.74 12.77 0.03
N CYS A 179 -4.57 13.24 0.46
CA CYS A 179 -4.40 14.62 0.94
C CYS A 179 -4.09 15.64 -0.17
N ARG A 180 -3.88 15.22 -1.43
CA ARG A 180 -3.40 16.10 -2.50
C ARG A 180 -4.30 17.31 -2.76
N LEU A 181 -5.62 17.16 -2.68
CA LEU A 181 -6.56 18.28 -2.85
C LEU A 181 -6.41 19.34 -1.74
N LEU A 182 -6.29 18.90 -0.49
CA LEU A 182 -6.08 19.81 0.65
C LEU A 182 -4.71 20.49 0.57
N LEU A 183 -3.67 19.77 0.13
CA LEU A 183 -2.34 20.35 -0.08
C LEU A 183 -2.37 21.45 -1.15
N GLN A 184 -3.12 21.24 -2.25
CA GLN A 184 -3.31 22.27 -3.28
C GLN A 184 -4.02 23.49 -2.72
N GLU A 185 -5.08 23.30 -1.94
CA GLU A 185 -5.84 24.38 -1.31
C GLU A 185 -4.97 25.25 -0.39
N ILE A 186 -4.06 24.63 0.38
CA ILE A 186 -3.09 25.37 1.22
C ILE A 186 -2.15 26.23 0.37
N ILE A 187 -1.65 25.69 -0.75
CA ILE A 187 -0.75 26.43 -1.66
C ILE A 187 -1.50 27.60 -2.33
N ASP A 188 -2.75 27.39 -2.71
CA ASP A 188 -3.58 28.40 -3.38
C ASP A 188 -3.98 29.53 -2.41
N ASN A 189 -4.24 29.19 -1.14
CA ASN A 189 -4.66 30.14 -0.10
C ASN A 189 -3.51 30.78 0.70
N ARG A 190 -2.25 30.60 0.29
CA ARG A 190 -1.05 31.12 1.00
C ARG A 190 -1.02 32.63 1.26
N SER A 191 -1.90 33.41 0.62
CA SER A 191 -2.04 34.86 0.82
C SER A 191 -2.93 35.24 2.02
N VAL A 192 -3.62 34.27 2.61
CA VAL A 192 -4.60 34.44 3.71
C VAL A 192 -4.10 33.81 5.02
N ILE A 193 -3.01 33.03 4.97
CA ILE A 193 -2.41 32.27 6.08
C ILE A 193 -1.10 32.94 6.51
#